data_AF-A0A847HAY2-F1
#
_entry.id   AF-A0A847HAY2-F1
#
_cell.length_a   1.000
_cell.length_b   1.000
_cell.length_c   1.000
_cell.angle_alpha   90.00
_cell.angle_beta   90.00
_cell.angle_gamma   90.00
#
_symmetry.space_group_name_H-M   'P 1'
#
loop_
_entity.id
_entity.type
_entity.pdbx_description
1 polymer ?
#
loop_
_entity_poly.entity_id
_entity_poly.type
_entity_poly.pdbx_seq_one_letter_code
_entity_poly.pdbx_strand_id
1 'polypeptide(L)'
;MSSATEGRLFARRIVGVETEYGITAVAGDGGRSLSPDEIARYLFRPIVSRYASSNIFTPNGSRLYLDVGSHPEIATAECDSLTQLLNHEQAGDRMVDELAQQAEEALAADGIDGRVYLFKNNVDSVGNSYGCHENYLVGRHLPLRNLGKQLLPFMITRQLICGAGMVGRAGGGFDAGFVMSQRADQVWEGISSATTRARPIINTRDEPHGDSNRFRRMHVIVGDSSMSETTFALKVGSTLLVLEMIEAGVELPDFEMDNPIGHIRDIARDMTGSTPLALKQGGTVTALEVQEATLAAAAVWLEERPDEGTPTAELRRVVDLWTRQLEAIRTQDFSRVDREIDWVIKLNLLNRYRERVGEDWTHPKLAQVDLAYHDIRPGRGLFPLLEARGLVDRWTDDAAIGQALHAAPETTRAHLRGRFIAAAEELGAPVTTDWVHLKVNAPEPRVVELLDPFQPVDERVDHLLAYLEENADAYGRV
;
A
#
# COMPACT_ATOMS: atom_id res chain seq x y z
N MET A 1 34.26 19.73 13.21
CA MET A 1 32.93 19.27 13.65
C MET A 1 32.08 18.95 12.42
N SER A 2 32.42 17.92 11.63
CA SER A 2 31.77 17.68 10.33
C SER A 2 31.70 16.20 9.91
N SER A 3 31.69 15.26 10.86
CA SER A 3 31.64 13.81 10.51
C SER A 3 30.71 12.98 11.41
N ALA A 4 29.73 13.60 12.06
CA ALA A 4 28.79 12.91 12.97
C ALA A 4 27.33 12.90 12.46
N THR A 5 27.07 13.48 11.28
CA THR A 5 25.75 13.64 10.67
C THR A 5 25.49 12.73 9.47
N GLU A 6 26.53 12.11 8.89
CA GLU A 6 26.37 11.09 7.85
C GLU A 6 25.72 9.84 8.47
N GLY A 7 24.40 9.69 8.28
CA GLY A 7 23.66 8.47 8.64
C GLY A 7 22.49 8.64 9.61
N ARG A 8 22.04 9.87 9.93
CA ARG A 8 20.90 10.09 10.84
C ARG A 8 19.55 10.29 10.14
N LEU A 9 19.53 10.76 8.89
CA LEU A 9 18.32 11.13 8.15
C LEU A 9 18.25 10.44 6.77
N PHE A 10 17.08 9.92 6.42
CA PHE A 10 16.78 9.38 5.09
C PHE A 10 15.70 10.24 4.39
N ALA A 11 16.11 11.35 3.78
CA ALA A 11 15.24 12.14 2.90
C ALA A 11 14.95 11.38 1.58
N ARG A 12 15.99 10.75 1.02
CA ARG A 12 15.85 9.65 0.06
C ARG A 12 15.67 8.34 0.82
N ARG A 13 14.49 7.73 0.72
CA ARG A 13 14.11 6.53 1.49
C ARG A 13 13.54 5.47 0.57
N ILE A 14 13.95 4.22 0.76
CA ILE A 14 13.30 3.08 0.11
C ILE A 14 11.94 2.82 0.75
N VAL A 15 10.91 2.80 -0.08
CA VAL A 15 9.53 2.52 0.28
C VAL A 15 8.97 1.42 -0.62
N GLY A 16 8.09 0.60 -0.08
CA GLY A 16 7.32 -0.39 -0.85
C GLY A 16 5.93 -0.59 -0.24
N VAL A 17 5.00 -1.07 -1.04
CA VAL A 17 3.64 -1.40 -0.62
C VAL A 17 3.31 -2.84 -0.99
N GLU A 18 2.69 -3.56 -0.06
CA GLU A 18 2.11 -4.89 -0.28
C GLU A 18 0.58 -4.71 -0.31
N THR A 19 -0.06 -5.09 -1.42
CA THR A 19 -1.51 -4.97 -1.62
C THR A 19 -2.11 -6.34 -1.87
N GLU A 20 -2.88 -6.83 -0.90
CA GLU A 20 -3.75 -8.01 -1.07
C GLU A 20 -5.09 -7.59 -1.67
N TYR A 21 -5.57 -8.35 -2.66
CA TYR A 21 -6.86 -8.11 -3.31
C TYR A 21 -7.88 -9.15 -2.90
N GLY A 22 -9.07 -8.70 -2.49
CA GLY A 22 -10.22 -9.57 -2.33
C GLY A 22 -10.65 -10.11 -3.70
N ILE A 23 -10.87 -11.41 -3.83
CA ILE A 23 -11.23 -12.04 -5.11
C ILE A 23 -12.54 -12.82 -5.01
N THR A 24 -13.39 -12.67 -6.02
CA THR A 24 -14.60 -13.51 -6.18
C THR A 24 -14.96 -13.65 -7.65
N ALA A 25 -15.61 -14.76 -8.00
CA ALA A 25 -16.21 -14.93 -9.32
C ALA A 25 -17.69 -15.22 -9.19
N VAL A 26 -18.50 -14.36 -9.81
CA VAL A 26 -19.96 -14.48 -9.83
C VAL A 26 -20.36 -15.06 -11.18
N ALA A 27 -21.07 -16.18 -11.14
CA ALA A 27 -21.63 -16.76 -12.35
C ALA A 27 -22.82 -15.93 -12.87
N GLY A 28 -23.07 -15.96 -14.18
CA GLY A 28 -24.33 -15.47 -14.76
C GLY A 28 -25.57 -16.16 -14.16
N ASP A 29 -26.76 -15.60 -14.41
CA ASP A 29 -28.04 -16.02 -13.80
C ASP A 29 -28.20 -17.55 -13.66
N GLY A 30 -28.10 -18.05 -12.42
CA GLY A 30 -28.32 -19.45 -12.05
C GLY A 30 -27.10 -20.38 -12.12
N GLY A 31 -25.91 -19.87 -12.49
CA GLY A 31 -24.66 -20.65 -12.51
C GLY A 31 -24.01 -20.84 -11.14
N ARG A 32 -23.06 -21.78 -11.04
CA ARG A 32 -22.29 -22.04 -9.81
C ARG A 32 -21.24 -20.94 -9.62
N SER A 33 -21.32 -20.18 -8.54
CA SER A 33 -20.21 -19.29 -8.11
C SER A 33 -18.98 -20.12 -7.76
N LEU A 34 -17.80 -19.68 -8.20
CA LEU A 34 -16.54 -20.31 -7.85
C LEU A 34 -16.10 -19.87 -6.46
N SER A 35 -15.46 -20.76 -5.70
CA SER A 35 -14.81 -20.36 -4.46
C SER A 35 -13.59 -19.46 -4.76
N PRO A 36 -13.14 -18.63 -3.79
CA PRO A 36 -11.92 -17.83 -3.94
C PRO A 36 -10.71 -18.67 -4.39
N ASP A 37 -10.54 -19.88 -3.84
CA ASP A 37 -9.46 -20.80 -4.21
C ASP A 37 -9.58 -21.31 -5.66
N GLU A 38 -10.80 -21.54 -6.15
CA GLU A 38 -11.02 -21.96 -7.54
C GLU A 38 -10.68 -20.84 -8.50
N ILE A 39 -11.16 -19.63 -8.24
CA ILE A 39 -10.87 -18.49 -9.13
C ILE A 39 -9.42 -18.05 -9.07
N ALA A 40 -8.77 -18.08 -7.91
CA ALA A 40 -7.35 -17.78 -7.77
C ALA A 40 -6.47 -18.71 -8.62
N ARG A 41 -6.86 -19.99 -8.75
CA ARG A 41 -6.17 -20.94 -9.66
C ARG A 41 -6.35 -20.60 -11.13
N TYR A 42 -7.51 -20.12 -11.53
CA TYR A 42 -7.71 -19.61 -12.90
C TYR A 42 -6.86 -18.36 -13.14
N LEU A 43 -6.88 -17.41 -12.20
CA LEU A 43 -6.10 -16.17 -12.25
C LEU A 43 -4.60 -16.43 -12.43
N PHE A 44 -4.04 -17.38 -11.68
CA PHE A 44 -2.60 -17.70 -11.72
C PHE A 44 -2.23 -18.79 -12.73
N ARG A 45 -3.18 -19.35 -13.49
CA ARG A 45 -2.91 -20.40 -14.48
C ARG A 45 -1.83 -19.99 -15.50
N PRO A 46 -1.85 -18.77 -16.07
CA PRO A 46 -0.80 -18.33 -17.00
C PRO A 46 0.58 -18.25 -16.32
N ILE A 47 0.62 -17.76 -15.08
CA ILE A 47 1.85 -17.62 -14.29
C ILE A 47 2.46 -18.99 -13.96
N VAL A 48 1.64 -19.91 -13.44
CA VAL A 48 2.09 -21.27 -13.12
C VAL A 48 2.51 -22.02 -14.37
N SER A 49 1.83 -21.82 -15.50
CA SER A 49 2.22 -22.42 -16.78
C SER A 49 3.57 -21.91 -17.28
N ARG A 50 3.90 -20.64 -17.05
CA ARG A 50 5.13 -20.03 -17.54
C ARG A 50 6.32 -20.26 -16.61
N TYR A 51 6.11 -20.16 -15.29
CA TYR A 51 7.19 -20.13 -14.30
C TYR A 51 7.18 -21.34 -13.34
N ALA A 52 6.23 -22.26 -13.45
CA ALA A 52 6.03 -23.38 -12.54
C ALA A 52 5.89 -22.98 -11.05
N SER A 53 5.49 -21.73 -10.79
CA SER A 53 5.35 -21.13 -9.46
C SER A 53 4.16 -20.17 -9.45
N SER A 54 3.48 -20.05 -8.30
CA SER A 54 2.47 -19.01 -8.04
C SER A 54 3.06 -17.81 -7.28
N ASN A 55 4.39 -17.71 -7.22
CA ASN A 55 5.13 -16.64 -6.56
C ASN A 55 6.32 -16.30 -7.45
N ILE A 56 6.25 -15.13 -8.08
CA ILE A 56 7.23 -14.67 -9.06
C ILE A 56 7.63 -13.23 -8.79
N PHE A 57 8.79 -12.85 -9.29
CA PHE A 57 9.15 -11.46 -9.51
C PHE A 57 8.92 -11.13 -10.99
N THR A 58 8.37 -9.95 -11.25
CA THR A 58 8.03 -9.47 -12.59
C THR A 58 9.13 -8.57 -13.16
N PRO A 59 9.19 -8.34 -14.49
CA PRO A 59 10.18 -7.46 -15.10
C PRO A 59 10.19 -6.01 -14.56
N ASN A 60 9.06 -5.51 -14.05
CA ASN A 60 9.00 -4.21 -13.37
C ASN A 60 9.56 -4.22 -11.93
N GLY A 61 10.16 -5.33 -11.50
CA GLY A 61 10.80 -5.49 -10.20
C GLY A 61 9.86 -5.81 -9.04
N SER A 62 8.55 -5.76 -9.24
CA SER A 62 7.54 -6.14 -8.24
C SER A 62 7.49 -7.65 -8.02
N ARG A 63 6.83 -8.07 -6.94
CA ARG A 63 6.55 -9.48 -6.64
C ARG A 63 5.05 -9.72 -6.73
N LEU A 64 4.65 -10.72 -7.52
CA LEU A 64 3.27 -11.18 -7.67
C LEU A 64 3.15 -12.58 -7.08
N TYR A 65 2.23 -12.78 -6.15
CA TYR A 65 2.02 -14.09 -5.54
C TYR A 65 0.60 -14.32 -5.00
N LEU A 66 0.29 -15.58 -4.70
CA LEU A 66 -0.89 -15.94 -3.90
C LEU A 66 -0.50 -16.03 -2.42
N ASP A 67 -1.10 -15.18 -1.58
CA ASP A 67 -0.89 -15.20 -0.13
C ASP A 67 -1.88 -16.15 0.59
N VAL A 68 -1.81 -16.21 1.91
CA VAL A 68 -2.68 -17.00 2.77
C VAL A 68 -4.15 -16.64 2.53
N GLY A 69 -4.98 -17.64 2.25
CA GLY A 69 -6.39 -17.43 1.92
C GLY A 69 -6.66 -17.23 0.43
N SER A 70 -5.66 -17.48 -0.42
CA SER A 70 -5.76 -17.41 -1.89
C SER A 70 -6.02 -16.01 -2.44
N HIS A 71 -5.66 -14.96 -1.70
CA HIS A 71 -5.68 -13.60 -2.21
C HIS A 71 -4.49 -13.39 -3.16
N PRO A 72 -4.72 -12.86 -4.37
CA PRO A 72 -3.64 -12.26 -5.15
C PRO A 72 -3.01 -11.13 -4.35
N GLU A 73 -1.69 -11.09 -4.31
CA GLU A 73 -0.93 -10.01 -3.68
C GLU A 73 0.13 -9.48 -4.64
N ILE A 74 0.22 -8.16 -4.72
CA ILE A 74 1.32 -7.43 -5.36
C ILE A 74 2.12 -6.73 -4.27
N ALA A 75 3.41 -7.03 -4.19
CA ALA A 75 4.37 -6.19 -3.49
C ALA A 75 5.14 -5.35 -4.52
N THR A 76 5.06 -4.03 -4.41
CA THR A 76 5.74 -3.12 -5.34
C THR A 76 7.24 -3.36 -5.34
N ALA A 77 7.89 -3.05 -6.47
CA ALA A 77 9.33 -2.82 -6.49
C ALA A 77 9.73 -1.77 -5.43
N GLU A 78 11.00 -1.81 -5.00
CA GLU A 78 11.57 -0.77 -4.14
C GLU A 78 11.59 0.56 -4.87
N CYS A 79 10.87 1.55 -4.34
CA CYS A 79 10.82 2.90 -4.86
C CYS A 79 11.50 3.88 -3.90
N ASP A 80 12.01 4.99 -4.40
CA ASP A 80 12.68 6.02 -3.59
C ASP A 80 12.09 7.43 -3.73
N SER A 81 10.93 7.52 -4.38
CA SER A 81 10.11 8.73 -4.46
C SER A 81 8.61 8.39 -4.42
N LEU A 82 7.80 9.33 -3.94
CA LEU A 82 6.36 9.14 -3.70
C LEU A 82 5.57 8.84 -4.99
N THR A 83 5.70 9.68 -6.02
CA THR A 83 5.01 9.44 -7.30
C THR A 83 5.46 8.14 -7.96
N GLN A 84 6.74 7.76 -7.87
CA GLN A 84 7.22 6.48 -8.40
C GLN A 84 6.55 5.30 -7.70
N LEU A 85 6.46 5.32 -6.35
CA LEU A 85 5.74 4.30 -5.60
C LEU A 85 4.27 4.21 -6.00
N LEU A 86 3.59 5.35 -6.11
CA LEU A 86 2.20 5.41 -6.57
C LEU A 86 2.03 4.77 -7.95
N ASN A 87 2.92 5.09 -8.91
CA ASN A 87 2.86 4.52 -10.25
C ASN A 87 2.99 2.99 -10.23
N HIS A 88 3.90 2.45 -9.41
CA HIS A 88 4.08 1.00 -9.26
C HIS A 88 2.92 0.31 -8.53
N GLU A 89 2.26 1.01 -7.62
CA GLU A 89 1.08 0.52 -6.92
C GLU A 89 -0.13 0.43 -7.87
N GLN A 90 -0.37 1.48 -8.67
CA GLN A 90 -1.39 1.50 -9.71
C GLN A 90 -1.10 0.51 -10.85
N ALA A 91 0.18 0.30 -11.17
CA ALA A 91 0.59 -0.73 -12.12
C ALA A 91 0.25 -2.14 -11.60
N GLY A 92 0.29 -2.35 -10.28
CA GLY A 92 -0.18 -3.57 -9.63
C GLY A 92 -1.66 -3.85 -9.95
N ASP A 93 -2.52 -2.83 -9.82
CA ASP A 93 -3.95 -2.94 -10.13
C ASP A 93 -4.17 -3.35 -11.60
N ARG A 94 -3.45 -2.72 -12.55
CA ARG A 94 -3.53 -3.08 -13.97
C ARG A 94 -3.09 -4.51 -14.24
N MET A 95 -1.99 -4.94 -13.62
CA MET A 95 -1.45 -6.29 -13.79
C MET A 95 -2.43 -7.36 -13.30
N VAL A 96 -3.02 -7.20 -12.12
CA VAL A 96 -3.98 -8.20 -11.60
C VAL A 96 -5.30 -8.17 -12.36
N ASP A 97 -5.72 -7.01 -12.89
CA ASP A 97 -6.89 -6.92 -13.74
C ASP A 97 -6.71 -7.60 -15.11
N GLU A 98 -5.52 -7.47 -15.72
CA GLU A 98 -5.15 -8.21 -16.94
C GLU A 98 -5.22 -9.73 -16.71
N LEU A 99 -4.73 -10.21 -15.56
CA LEU A 99 -4.88 -11.61 -15.18
C LEU A 99 -6.35 -12.01 -14.99
N ALA A 100 -7.17 -11.12 -14.42
CA ALA A 100 -8.59 -11.38 -14.24
C ALA A 100 -9.32 -11.49 -15.58
N GLN A 101 -8.97 -10.67 -16.58
CA GLN A 101 -9.51 -10.77 -17.93
C GLN A 101 -9.12 -12.10 -18.60
N GLN A 102 -7.85 -12.52 -18.49
CA GLN A 102 -7.39 -13.82 -18.99
C GLN A 102 -8.09 -14.99 -18.28
N ALA A 103 -8.36 -14.84 -16.98
CA ALA A 103 -9.12 -15.84 -16.22
C ALA A 103 -10.57 -15.95 -16.72
N GLU A 104 -11.24 -14.83 -17.03
CA GLU A 104 -12.58 -14.83 -17.63
C GLU A 104 -12.60 -15.52 -18.99
N GLU A 105 -11.60 -15.28 -19.84
CA GLU A 105 -11.46 -15.98 -21.13
C GLU A 105 -11.25 -17.49 -20.96
N ALA A 106 -10.40 -17.89 -20.01
CA ALA A 106 -10.15 -19.30 -19.71
C ALA A 106 -11.39 -19.99 -19.12
N LEU A 107 -12.17 -19.30 -18.28
CA LEU A 107 -13.44 -19.78 -17.77
C LEU A 107 -14.44 -19.98 -18.90
N ALA A 108 -14.57 -19.02 -19.81
CA ALA A 108 -15.45 -19.12 -20.97
C ALA A 108 -15.05 -20.30 -21.88
N ALA A 109 -13.75 -20.53 -22.09
CA ALA A 109 -13.23 -21.67 -22.84
C ALA A 109 -13.58 -23.02 -22.18
N ASP A 110 -13.63 -23.05 -20.85
CA ASP A 110 -14.06 -24.21 -20.05
C ASP A 110 -15.59 -24.31 -19.92
N GLY A 111 -16.36 -23.43 -20.60
CA GLY A 111 -17.82 -23.43 -20.59
C GLY A 111 -18.46 -22.82 -19.33
N ILE A 112 -17.70 -22.02 -18.57
CA ILE A 112 -18.12 -21.37 -17.34
C ILE A 112 -18.33 -19.87 -17.61
N ASP A 113 -19.57 -19.40 -17.53
CA ASP A 113 -19.89 -17.97 -17.56
C ASP A 113 -19.65 -17.36 -16.17
N GLY A 114 -18.41 -16.95 -15.91
CA GLY A 114 -17.99 -16.34 -14.65
C GLY A 114 -17.34 -14.98 -14.86
N ARG A 115 -17.78 -13.98 -14.09
CA ARG A 115 -17.15 -12.65 -14.04
C ARG A 115 -16.29 -12.52 -12.81
N VAL A 116 -15.06 -12.07 -12.98
CA VAL A 116 -14.06 -11.95 -11.92
C VAL A 116 -14.07 -10.54 -11.36
N TYR A 117 -14.18 -10.45 -10.04
CA TYR A 117 -14.09 -9.21 -9.29
C TYR A 117 -12.85 -9.25 -8.41
N LEU A 118 -12.08 -8.17 -8.48
CA LEU A 118 -10.92 -7.92 -7.64
C LEU A 118 -11.17 -6.62 -6.88
N PHE A 119 -11.12 -6.70 -5.55
CA PHE A 119 -11.40 -5.59 -4.66
C PHE A 119 -10.12 -5.17 -3.94
N LYS A 120 -9.76 -3.90 -4.12
CA LYS A 120 -8.66 -3.27 -3.39
C LYS A 120 -9.20 -2.59 -2.13
N ASN A 121 -9.54 -3.43 -1.15
CA ASN A 121 -10.09 -3.06 0.15
C ASN A 121 -9.45 -3.92 1.25
N ASN A 122 -10.03 -3.94 2.46
CA ASN A 122 -9.41 -4.63 3.60
C ASN A 122 -10.33 -5.58 4.36
N VAL A 123 -11.61 -5.66 3.99
CA VAL A 123 -12.60 -6.48 4.69
C VAL A 123 -13.57 -7.12 3.70
N ASP A 124 -13.90 -8.39 3.90
CA ASP A 124 -14.97 -9.05 3.16
C ASP A 124 -16.33 -8.97 3.88
N SER A 125 -17.36 -9.51 3.24
CA SER A 125 -18.73 -9.52 3.78
C SER A 125 -18.93 -10.45 4.99
N VAL A 126 -17.97 -11.33 5.30
CA VAL A 126 -18.00 -12.25 6.45
C VAL A 126 -17.20 -11.68 7.62
N GLY A 127 -16.37 -10.66 7.38
CA GLY A 127 -15.53 -10.00 8.37
C GLY A 127 -14.08 -10.49 8.38
N ASN A 128 -13.67 -11.30 7.39
CA ASN A 128 -12.25 -11.57 7.20
C ASN A 128 -11.56 -10.29 6.74
N SER A 129 -10.29 -10.14 7.10
CA SER A 129 -9.52 -8.95 6.73
C SER A 129 -8.16 -9.30 6.17
N TYR A 130 -7.84 -8.64 5.07
CA TYR A 130 -6.60 -8.68 4.29
C TYR A 130 -5.96 -7.28 4.23
N GLY A 131 -4.65 -7.23 3.99
CA GLY A 131 -3.82 -6.06 4.25
C GLY A 131 -3.50 -5.20 3.03
N CYS A 132 -3.35 -3.90 3.28
CA CYS A 132 -2.39 -3.07 2.59
C CYS A 132 -1.27 -2.79 3.58
N HIS A 133 -0.04 -3.22 3.29
CA HIS A 133 1.09 -2.98 4.17
C HIS A 133 2.07 -2.00 3.54
N GLU A 134 2.58 -1.10 4.37
CA GLU A 134 3.59 -0.13 3.97
C GLU A 134 4.94 -0.55 4.56
N ASN A 135 5.98 -0.44 3.74
CA ASN A 135 7.34 -0.80 4.09
C ASN A 135 8.23 0.43 3.95
N TYR A 136 8.84 0.85 5.05
CA TYR A 136 9.76 1.99 5.07
C TYR A 136 11.14 1.54 5.52
N LEU A 137 12.17 1.82 4.72
CA LEU A 137 13.55 1.67 5.17
C LEU A 137 13.84 2.70 6.26
N VAL A 138 14.37 2.23 7.39
CA VAL A 138 14.84 3.10 8.49
C VAL A 138 16.24 2.70 8.93
N GLY A 139 16.97 3.65 9.50
CA GLY A 139 18.34 3.42 9.97
C GLY A 139 18.40 2.46 11.16
N ARG A 140 19.42 1.59 11.18
CA ARG A 140 19.67 0.65 12.30
C ARG A 140 19.90 1.36 13.64
N HIS A 141 20.38 2.60 13.60
CA HIS A 141 20.72 3.41 14.76
C HIS A 141 19.48 3.84 15.58
N LEU A 142 18.28 3.84 14.97
CA LEU A 142 17.02 4.09 15.67
C LEU A 142 16.47 2.78 16.26
N PRO A 143 16.35 2.65 17.59
CA PRO A 143 15.66 1.52 18.18
C PRO A 143 14.19 1.54 17.76
N LEU A 144 13.71 0.49 17.09
CA LEU A 144 12.32 0.39 16.59
C LEU A 144 11.27 0.65 17.67
N ARG A 145 11.56 0.29 18.92
CA ARG A 145 10.65 0.55 20.04
C ARG A 145 10.49 2.05 20.32
N ASN A 146 11.57 2.82 20.22
CA ASN A 146 11.53 4.27 20.44
C ASN A 146 10.88 4.98 19.26
N LEU A 147 11.21 4.55 18.03
CA LEU A 147 10.53 5.02 16.83
C LEU A 147 9.02 4.76 16.93
N GLY A 148 8.64 3.54 17.30
CA GLY A 148 7.25 3.15 17.46
C GLY A 148 6.50 4.02 18.46
N LYS A 149 7.09 4.37 19.60
CA LYS A 149 6.46 5.26 20.59
C LYS A 149 6.15 6.66 20.05
N GLN A 150 7.08 7.23 19.29
CA GLN A 150 6.91 8.57 18.71
C GLN A 150 5.94 8.55 17.52
N LEU A 151 5.91 7.45 16.78
CA LEU A 151 5.11 7.30 15.57
C LEU A 151 3.65 6.89 15.85
N LEU A 152 3.41 6.19 16.96
CA LEU A 152 2.09 5.62 17.28
C LEU A 152 0.96 6.66 17.36
N PRO A 153 1.14 7.85 17.99
CA PRO A 153 0.11 8.89 18.03
C PRO A 153 -0.34 9.32 16.63
N PHE A 154 0.62 9.54 15.74
CA PHE A 154 0.36 9.84 14.33
C PHE A 154 -0.35 8.67 13.66
N MET A 155 0.15 7.44 13.80
CA MET A 155 -0.41 6.26 13.12
C MET A 155 -1.86 5.96 13.48
N ILE A 156 -2.26 6.08 14.75
CA ILE A 156 -3.65 5.81 15.14
C ILE A 156 -4.62 6.90 14.69
N THR A 157 -4.14 8.13 14.52
CA THR A 157 -4.94 9.29 14.11
C THR A 157 -4.91 9.51 12.59
N ARG A 158 -3.94 8.91 11.88
CA ARG A 158 -3.76 9.00 10.42
C ARG A 158 -4.99 8.55 9.62
N GLN A 159 -5.83 7.69 10.19
CA GLN A 159 -7.12 7.29 9.59
C GLN A 159 -8.07 8.47 9.31
N LEU A 160 -7.96 9.57 10.05
CA LEU A 160 -8.71 10.81 9.79
C LEU A 160 -8.39 11.37 8.40
N ILE A 161 -7.12 11.29 8.00
CA ILE A 161 -6.62 11.91 6.78
C ILE A 161 -6.60 10.95 5.60
N CYS A 162 -6.44 9.64 5.82
CA CYS A 162 -6.25 8.67 4.73
C CYS A 162 -7.07 7.38 4.84
N GLY A 163 -8.15 7.35 5.63
CA GLY A 163 -9.06 6.22 5.66
C GLY A 163 -9.78 5.99 4.32
N ALA A 164 -10.13 4.74 4.01
CA ALA A 164 -10.86 4.40 2.79
C ALA A 164 -12.40 4.38 2.96
N GLY A 165 -12.85 4.43 4.20
CA GLY A 165 -14.26 4.38 4.58
C GLY A 165 -14.89 3.00 4.44
N MET A 166 -15.92 2.70 5.23
CA MET A 166 -16.84 1.59 4.97
C MET A 166 -18.18 1.78 5.66
N VAL A 167 -19.18 1.00 5.25
CA VAL A 167 -20.42 0.83 5.99
C VAL A 167 -20.17 -0.16 7.13
N GLY A 168 -19.95 0.36 8.33
CA GLY A 168 -19.81 -0.40 9.57
C GLY A 168 -21.12 -1.08 9.97
N ARG A 169 -21.00 -2.33 10.42
CA ARG A 169 -22.12 -3.10 10.97
C ARG A 169 -22.26 -2.85 12.47
N ALA A 170 -23.48 -3.01 12.98
CA ALA A 170 -23.69 -3.03 14.42
C ALA A 170 -22.92 -4.19 15.06
N GLY A 171 -22.16 -3.91 16.12
CA GLY A 171 -21.28 -4.88 16.77
C GLY A 171 -20.27 -4.23 17.71
N GLY A 172 -19.79 -4.99 18.69
CA GLY A 172 -18.74 -4.50 19.61
C GLY A 172 -19.13 -3.29 20.46
N GLY A 173 -20.44 -3.02 20.63
CA GLY A 173 -20.95 -1.84 21.33
C GLY A 173 -21.25 -0.64 20.44
N PHE A 174 -21.08 -0.76 19.12
CA PHE A 174 -21.36 0.30 18.15
C PHE A 174 -22.61 -0.02 17.31
N ASP A 175 -23.34 1.03 16.93
CA ASP A 175 -24.44 0.96 15.97
C ASP A 175 -23.92 0.84 14.53
N ALA A 176 -24.79 0.43 13.62
CA ALA A 176 -24.48 0.47 12.19
C ALA A 176 -24.34 1.92 11.71
N GLY A 177 -23.32 2.19 10.91
CA GLY A 177 -23.00 3.55 10.49
C GLY A 177 -21.75 3.59 9.62
N PHE A 178 -21.43 4.77 9.08
CA PHE A 178 -20.18 4.96 8.36
C PHE A 178 -19.00 5.01 9.33
N VAL A 179 -17.89 4.37 8.94
CA VAL A 179 -16.60 4.47 9.63
C VAL A 179 -15.53 4.89 8.63
N MET A 180 -14.57 5.70 9.05
CA MET A 180 -13.51 6.25 8.19
C MET A 180 -12.45 5.21 7.81
N SER A 181 -12.16 4.24 8.68
CA SER A 181 -11.17 3.18 8.40
C SER A 181 -11.78 1.78 8.42
N GLN A 182 -11.39 0.98 7.44
CA GLN A 182 -11.74 -0.43 7.36
C GLN A 182 -10.91 -1.30 8.32
N ARG A 183 -9.67 -0.88 8.58
CA ARG A 183 -8.72 -1.63 9.40
C ARG A 183 -8.87 -1.41 10.90
N ALA A 184 -9.48 -0.31 11.33
CA ALA A 184 -9.56 0.05 12.76
C ALA A 184 -10.15 -1.05 13.66
N ASP A 185 -11.18 -1.78 13.21
CA ASP A 185 -11.78 -2.86 13.99
C ASP A 185 -10.91 -4.14 14.04
N GLN A 186 -9.96 -4.28 13.12
CA GLN A 186 -9.13 -5.47 12.91
C GLN A 186 -7.77 -5.40 13.61
N VAL A 187 -7.42 -4.24 14.16
CA VAL A 187 -6.16 -3.98 14.87
C VAL A 187 -6.36 -4.20 16.37
N TRP A 188 -5.47 -4.99 16.98
CA TRP A 188 -5.60 -5.42 18.39
C TRP A 188 -4.35 -5.12 19.24
N GLU A 189 -3.20 -4.90 18.61
CA GLU A 189 -1.95 -4.54 19.30
C GLU A 189 -1.29 -3.31 18.64
N GLY A 190 -0.48 -2.57 19.39
CA GLY A 190 0.27 -1.43 18.84
C GLY A 190 1.59 -1.83 18.20
N ILE A 191 2.38 -2.65 18.88
CA ILE A 191 3.71 -3.05 18.42
C ILE A 191 3.91 -4.53 18.76
N SER A 192 4.19 -5.36 17.76
CA SER A 192 4.35 -6.82 17.91
C SER A 192 5.18 -7.37 16.75
N SER A 193 5.54 -8.66 16.79
CA SER A 193 6.27 -9.33 15.70
C SER A 193 5.39 -10.30 14.88
N ALA A 194 4.10 -10.44 15.24
CA ALA A 194 3.17 -11.40 14.63
C ALA A 194 2.20 -10.70 13.67
N THR A 195 2.18 -11.13 12.40
CA THR A 195 1.38 -10.49 11.34
C THR A 195 -0.09 -10.93 11.29
N THR A 196 -0.40 -12.17 11.70
CA THR A 196 -1.74 -12.76 11.50
C THR A 196 -2.56 -12.95 12.78
N ARG A 197 -1.93 -13.20 13.93
CA ARG A 197 -2.60 -13.46 15.22
C ARG A 197 -2.72 -12.24 16.14
N ALA A 198 -1.78 -11.30 16.04
CA ALA A 198 -1.70 -10.13 16.92
C ALA A 198 -1.99 -8.80 16.19
N ARG A 199 -1.72 -8.75 14.87
CA ARG A 199 -1.96 -7.60 13.98
C ARG A 199 -1.53 -6.26 14.62
N PRO A 200 -0.22 -6.06 14.86
CA PRO A 200 0.30 -4.83 15.46
C PRO A 200 0.32 -3.67 14.46
N ILE A 201 0.06 -2.44 14.89
CA ILE A 201 0.22 -1.24 14.02
C ILE A 201 1.61 -1.20 13.36
N ILE A 202 2.67 -1.46 14.13
CA ILE A 202 4.06 -1.55 13.65
C ILE A 202 4.59 -2.95 13.94
N ASN A 203 4.98 -3.67 12.88
CA ASN A 203 5.63 -4.96 12.98
C ASN A 203 7.14 -4.79 13.19
N THR A 204 7.68 -5.49 14.18
CA THR A 204 9.09 -5.40 14.60
C THR A 204 9.97 -6.53 14.07
N ARG A 205 9.48 -7.34 13.12
CA ARG A 205 10.28 -8.40 12.49
C ARG A 205 11.54 -7.83 11.82
N ASP A 206 12.68 -8.44 12.11
CA ASP A 206 13.98 -7.94 11.65
C ASP A 206 14.39 -8.55 10.30
N GLU A 207 13.64 -8.20 9.25
CA GLU A 207 13.89 -8.62 7.85
C GLU A 207 14.11 -7.38 6.99
N PRO A 208 15.34 -6.79 7.00
CA PRO A 208 15.63 -5.53 6.33
C PRO A 208 15.62 -5.63 4.80
N HIS A 209 15.71 -6.86 4.26
CA HIS A 209 15.98 -7.11 2.83
C HIS A 209 17.12 -6.22 2.31
N GLY A 210 18.24 -6.19 3.02
CA GLY A 210 19.40 -5.36 2.73
C GLY A 210 20.47 -5.56 3.80
N ASP A 211 21.52 -4.75 3.79
CA ASP A 211 22.57 -4.82 4.81
C ASP A 211 22.00 -4.62 6.22
N SER A 212 22.01 -5.69 7.01
CA SER A 212 21.43 -5.76 8.36
C SER A 212 22.17 -4.90 9.39
N ASN A 213 23.40 -4.47 9.10
CA ASN A 213 24.13 -3.54 9.95
C ASN A 213 23.69 -2.08 9.73
N ARG A 214 23.19 -1.77 8.53
CA ARG A 214 22.80 -0.41 8.11
C ARG A 214 21.30 -0.15 8.26
N PHE A 215 20.49 -1.14 7.93
CA PHE A 215 19.06 -0.92 7.69
C PHE A 215 18.14 -1.77 8.58
N ARG A 216 16.90 -1.31 8.70
CA ARG A 216 15.72 -2.05 9.14
C ARG A 216 14.58 -1.76 8.17
N ARG A 217 13.62 -2.69 8.09
CA ARG A 217 12.34 -2.50 7.42
C ARG A 217 11.27 -2.24 8.48
N MET A 218 10.73 -1.03 8.52
CA MET A 218 9.56 -0.72 9.32
C MET A 218 8.32 -1.13 8.53
N HIS A 219 7.63 -2.16 9.00
CA HIS A 219 6.44 -2.73 8.35
C HIS A 219 5.19 -2.26 9.09
N VAL A 220 4.33 -1.51 8.40
CA VAL A 220 3.12 -0.86 8.94
C VAL A 220 1.91 -1.54 8.33
N ILE A 221 0.93 -1.93 9.17
CA ILE A 221 -0.24 -2.70 8.70
C ILE A 221 -1.59 -2.04 9.06
N VAL A 222 -1.55 -0.83 9.63
CA VAL A 222 -2.74 -0.09 10.08
C VAL A 222 -3.46 0.65 8.94
N GLY A 223 -2.77 0.89 7.83
CA GLY A 223 -3.32 1.65 6.70
C GLY A 223 -4.38 0.85 5.94
N ASP A 224 -5.40 1.57 5.47
CA ASP A 224 -6.36 1.04 4.51
C ASP A 224 -5.76 1.00 3.10
N SER A 225 -6.29 0.13 2.25
CA SER A 225 -6.04 0.13 0.80
C SER A 225 -6.72 1.35 0.17
N SER A 226 -5.96 2.18 -0.53
CA SER A 226 -6.45 3.44 -1.12
C SER A 226 -6.81 3.22 -2.59
N MET A 227 -7.97 3.74 -3.02
CA MET A 227 -8.31 3.81 -4.45
C MET A 227 -7.81 5.13 -5.03
N SER A 228 -7.99 6.22 -4.30
CA SER A 228 -7.55 7.56 -4.71
C SER A 228 -6.03 7.71 -4.68
N GLU A 229 -5.47 8.11 -5.82
CA GLU A 229 -4.06 8.50 -5.97
C GLU A 229 -3.65 9.56 -4.94
N THR A 230 -4.51 10.54 -4.68
CA THR A 230 -4.22 11.63 -3.74
C THR A 230 -4.33 11.18 -2.28
N THR A 231 -5.24 10.24 -1.96
CA THR A 231 -5.29 9.60 -0.63
C THR A 231 -4.03 8.79 -0.36
N PHE A 232 -3.58 8.01 -1.37
CA PHE A 232 -2.33 7.27 -1.29
C PHE A 232 -1.13 8.20 -1.06
N ALA A 233 -1.05 9.29 -1.84
CA ALA A 233 0.01 10.29 -1.71
C ALA A 233 0.04 10.91 -0.31
N LEU A 234 -1.12 11.26 0.25
CA LEU A 234 -1.22 11.78 1.61
C LEU A 234 -0.80 10.74 2.66
N LYS A 235 -1.25 9.49 2.54
CA LYS A 235 -0.92 8.38 3.46
C LYS A 235 0.59 8.17 3.57
N VAL A 236 1.26 8.00 2.43
CA VAL A 236 2.70 7.71 2.39
C VAL A 236 3.51 8.98 2.64
N GLY A 237 3.16 10.10 2.00
CA GLY A 237 3.90 11.36 2.12
C GLY A 237 3.90 11.94 3.54
N SER A 238 2.77 11.92 4.24
CA SER A 238 2.72 12.35 5.64
C SER A 238 3.59 11.46 6.54
N THR A 239 3.60 10.15 6.28
CA THR A 239 4.45 9.19 7.01
C THR A 239 5.93 9.42 6.74
N LEU A 240 6.32 9.72 5.49
CA LEU A 240 7.69 10.09 5.16
C LEU A 240 8.16 11.31 5.95
N LEU A 241 7.34 12.36 6.00
CA LEU A 241 7.65 13.58 6.75
C LEU A 241 7.83 13.31 8.25
N VAL A 242 6.94 12.50 8.85
CA VAL A 242 7.07 12.15 10.28
C VAL A 242 8.33 11.33 10.55
N LEU A 243 8.67 10.37 9.68
CA LEU A 243 9.91 9.61 9.81
C LEU A 243 11.15 10.49 9.69
N GLU A 244 11.17 11.40 8.71
CA GLU A 244 12.25 12.36 8.52
C GLU A 244 12.41 13.30 9.72
N MET A 245 11.31 13.82 10.27
CA MET A 245 11.33 14.68 11.47
C MET A 245 11.92 13.94 12.67
N ILE A 246 11.51 12.70 12.92
CA ILE A 246 12.04 11.88 14.02
C ILE A 246 13.55 11.62 13.83
N GLU A 247 13.96 11.29 12.62
CA GLU A 247 15.36 11.04 12.24
C GLU A 247 16.25 12.29 12.36
N ALA A 248 15.72 13.45 11.96
CA ALA A 248 16.38 14.75 12.08
C ALA A 248 16.41 15.27 13.54
N GLY A 249 15.63 14.66 14.44
CA GLY A 249 15.52 15.11 15.83
C GLY A 249 14.70 16.38 15.98
N VAL A 250 13.75 16.65 15.08
CA VAL A 250 12.77 17.73 15.21
C VAL A 250 11.95 17.49 16.49
N GLU A 251 11.81 18.54 17.31
CA GLU A 251 10.99 18.46 18.52
C GLU A 251 9.50 18.31 18.14
N LEU A 252 8.96 17.12 18.34
CA LEU A 252 7.53 16.84 18.25
C LEU A 252 6.92 16.86 19.66
N PRO A 253 5.67 17.32 19.83
CA PRO A 253 4.99 17.21 21.13
C PRO A 253 4.93 15.75 21.60
N ASP A 254 5.18 15.53 22.90
CA ASP A 254 5.11 14.19 23.47
C ASP A 254 3.65 13.78 23.68
N PHE A 255 3.12 13.07 22.68
CA PHE A 255 1.79 12.46 22.72
C PHE A 255 1.84 10.96 23.09
N GLU A 256 2.81 10.49 23.88
CA GLU A 256 2.79 9.10 24.37
C GLU A 256 1.46 8.82 25.11
N MET A 257 0.62 7.96 24.51
CA MET A 257 -0.73 7.67 25.00
C MET A 257 -0.73 6.55 26.04
N ASP A 258 -1.67 6.61 26.97
CA ASP A 258 -1.86 5.57 27.99
C ASP A 258 -2.35 4.25 27.37
N ASN A 259 -3.37 4.33 26.49
CA ASN A 259 -3.93 3.18 25.76
C ASN A 259 -4.15 3.50 24.27
N PRO A 260 -3.09 3.49 23.43
CA PRO A 260 -3.18 3.89 22.03
C PRO A 260 -4.13 3.01 21.19
N ILE A 261 -4.32 1.74 21.55
CA ILE A 261 -5.17 0.81 20.80
C ILE A 261 -6.63 0.88 21.21
N GLY A 262 -6.90 1.23 22.46
CA GLY A 262 -8.27 1.38 22.96
C GLY A 262 -9.11 2.36 22.14
N HIS A 263 -8.47 3.39 21.57
CA HIS A 263 -9.17 4.48 20.89
C HIS A 263 -9.23 4.36 19.37
N ILE A 264 -8.52 3.41 18.73
CA ILE A 264 -8.45 3.35 17.26
C ILE A 264 -9.83 3.19 16.61
N ARG A 265 -10.74 2.47 17.27
CA ARG A 265 -12.12 2.21 16.83
C ARG A 265 -13.05 3.39 17.04
N ASP A 266 -12.82 4.14 18.13
CA ASP A 266 -13.57 5.35 18.45
C ASP A 266 -13.24 6.44 17.44
N ILE A 267 -11.94 6.64 17.17
CA ILE A 267 -11.46 7.59 16.15
C ILE A 267 -12.07 7.27 14.79
N ALA A 268 -12.13 6.00 14.38
CA ALA A 268 -12.70 5.59 13.10
C ALA A 268 -14.18 6.00 12.92
N ARG A 269 -14.91 6.15 14.03
CA ARG A 269 -16.35 6.45 14.05
C ARG A 269 -16.66 7.93 14.27
N ASP A 270 -15.67 8.69 14.71
CA ASP A 270 -15.81 10.11 15.01
C ASP A 270 -15.20 10.98 13.91
N MET A 271 -16.02 11.33 12.92
CA MET A 271 -15.63 12.20 11.79
C MET A 271 -15.31 13.64 12.21
N THR A 272 -15.53 14.01 13.48
CA THR A 272 -15.11 15.32 14.00
C THR A 272 -13.66 15.34 14.45
N GLY A 273 -13.05 14.16 14.65
CA GLY A 273 -11.71 14.03 15.22
C GLY A 273 -11.62 14.44 16.70
N SER A 274 -12.75 14.64 17.38
CA SER A 274 -12.82 15.11 18.78
C SER A 274 -12.58 14.00 19.81
N THR A 275 -12.35 12.77 19.36
CA THR A 275 -12.13 11.61 20.24
C THR A 275 -11.00 11.91 21.22
N PRO A 276 -11.28 11.91 22.54
CA PRO A 276 -10.30 12.25 23.55
C PRO A 276 -9.32 11.09 23.78
N LEU A 277 -8.04 11.41 23.80
CA LEU A 277 -6.91 10.50 23.96
C LEU A 277 -6.15 10.87 25.24
N ALA A 278 -6.17 9.97 26.22
CA ALA A 278 -5.47 10.17 27.48
C ALA A 278 -3.95 10.03 27.29
N LEU A 279 -3.20 11.04 27.73
CA LEU A 279 -1.74 11.04 27.67
C LEU A 279 -1.14 10.41 28.92
N LYS A 280 -0.03 9.71 28.75
CA LYS A 280 0.67 9.02 29.84
C LYS A 280 1.27 9.98 30.86
N GLN A 281 1.66 11.18 30.44
CA GLN A 281 2.13 12.24 31.34
C GLN A 281 0.98 12.96 32.07
N GLY A 282 -0.26 12.57 31.82
CA GLY A 282 -1.47 13.25 32.29
C GLY A 282 -2.00 14.26 31.27
N GLY A 283 -3.29 14.58 31.39
CA GLY A 283 -4.01 15.39 30.42
C GLY A 283 -4.62 14.58 29.28
N THR A 284 -5.27 15.30 28.37
CA THR A 284 -6.02 14.73 27.25
C THR A 284 -5.77 15.59 26.02
N VAL A 285 -5.64 14.94 24.86
CA VAL A 285 -5.59 15.56 23.54
C VAL A 285 -6.63 14.90 22.65
N THR A 286 -7.19 15.59 21.67
CA THR A 286 -8.08 15.00 20.67
C THR A 286 -7.29 14.39 19.51
N ALA A 287 -7.90 13.47 18.76
CA ALA A 287 -7.29 12.90 17.57
C ALA A 287 -6.94 13.96 16.51
N LEU A 288 -7.79 14.99 16.38
CA LEU A 288 -7.55 16.13 15.49
C LEU A 288 -6.34 16.96 15.95
N GLU A 289 -6.24 17.30 17.23
CA GLU A 289 -5.12 18.09 17.78
C GLU A 289 -3.76 17.40 17.59
N VAL A 290 -3.71 16.05 17.69
CA VAL A 290 -2.48 15.28 17.38
C VAL A 290 -2.07 15.48 15.92
N GLN A 291 -3.02 15.41 14.99
CA GLN A 291 -2.75 15.61 13.56
C GLN A 291 -2.35 17.05 13.24
N GLU A 292 -3.02 18.04 13.84
CA GLU A 292 -2.72 19.47 13.65
C GLU A 292 -1.31 19.81 14.12
N ALA A 293 -0.91 19.32 15.29
CA ALA A 293 0.43 19.53 15.82
C ALA A 293 1.50 18.85 14.97
N THR A 294 1.23 17.64 14.47
CA THR A 294 2.14 16.92 13.57
C THR A 294 2.29 17.63 12.23
N LEU A 295 1.19 18.11 11.65
CA LEU A 295 1.19 18.90 10.41
C LEU A 295 1.97 20.21 10.58
N ALA A 296 1.78 20.92 11.70
CA ALA A 296 2.49 22.17 11.97
C ALA A 296 4.01 21.95 12.00
N ALA A 297 4.48 20.87 12.66
CA ALA A 297 5.88 20.50 12.66
C ALA A 297 6.38 20.12 11.24
N ALA A 298 5.58 19.36 10.48
CA ALA A 298 5.92 18.95 9.12
C ALA A 298 6.05 20.15 8.16
N ALA A 299 5.18 21.15 8.30
CA ALA A 299 5.24 22.37 7.51
C ALA A 299 6.52 23.18 7.78
N VAL A 300 6.96 23.24 9.04
CA VAL A 300 8.24 23.88 9.41
C VAL A 300 9.42 23.06 8.89
N TRP A 301 9.38 21.74 9.05
CA TRP A 301 10.43 20.82 8.58
C TRP A 301 10.70 20.99 7.07
N LEU A 302 9.64 21.17 6.26
CA LEU A 302 9.77 21.36 4.82
C LEU A 302 10.61 22.58 4.39
N GLU A 303 10.79 23.58 5.25
CA GLU A 303 11.62 24.74 4.94
C GLU A 303 13.12 24.46 5.06
N GLU A 304 13.50 23.43 5.82
CA GLU A 304 14.90 23.04 6.07
C GLU A 304 15.25 21.64 5.53
N ARG A 305 14.25 20.91 5.01
CA ARG A 305 14.38 19.55 4.48
C ARG A 305 15.37 19.50 3.29
N PRO A 306 16.36 18.58 3.28
CA PRO A 306 17.15 18.28 2.09
C PRO A 306 16.29 17.79 0.92
N ASP A 307 16.49 18.35 -0.27
CA ASP A 307 15.70 17.98 -1.46
C ASP A 307 16.27 16.73 -2.14
N GLU A 308 16.11 15.58 -1.48
CA GLU A 308 16.52 14.26 -1.96
C GLU A 308 15.36 13.26 -1.88
N GLY A 309 15.33 12.29 -2.81
CA GLY A 309 14.24 11.31 -2.91
C GLY A 309 12.96 11.94 -3.43
N THR A 310 11.90 11.91 -2.62
CA THR A 310 10.66 12.64 -2.92
C THR A 310 10.96 14.15 -2.95
N PRO A 311 10.68 14.85 -4.06
CA PRO A 311 10.96 16.28 -4.16
C PRO A 311 10.19 17.08 -3.10
N THR A 312 10.82 18.09 -2.52
CA THR A 312 10.20 19.00 -1.55
C THR A 312 8.97 19.68 -2.15
N ALA A 313 8.96 19.97 -3.45
CA ALA A 313 7.78 20.49 -4.15
C ALA A 313 6.58 19.52 -4.13
N GLU A 314 6.83 18.22 -4.22
CA GLU A 314 5.79 17.20 -4.12
C GLU A 314 5.29 17.07 -2.67
N LEU A 315 6.18 17.08 -1.69
CA LEU A 315 5.78 17.06 -0.27
C LEU A 315 5.05 18.34 0.16
N ARG A 316 5.27 19.49 -0.49
CA ARG A 316 4.44 20.69 -0.29
C ARG A 316 2.99 20.45 -0.74
N ARG A 317 2.74 19.68 -1.80
CA ARG A 317 1.38 19.27 -2.20
C ARG A 317 0.75 18.34 -1.15
N VAL A 318 1.55 17.45 -0.55
CA VAL A 318 1.10 16.57 0.54
C VAL A 318 0.67 17.40 1.75
N VAL A 319 1.48 18.38 2.17
CA VAL A 319 1.16 19.28 3.28
C VAL A 319 -0.05 20.16 2.98
N ASP A 320 -0.22 20.63 1.75
CA ASP A 320 -1.42 21.36 1.32
C ASP A 320 -2.69 20.51 1.47
N LEU A 321 -2.70 19.29 0.92
CA LEU A 321 -3.83 18.38 1.06
C LEU A 321 -4.10 17.99 2.51
N TRP A 322 -3.04 17.74 3.29
CA TRP A 322 -3.16 17.49 4.73
C TRP A 322 -3.83 18.66 5.45
N THR A 323 -3.39 19.90 5.15
CA THR A 323 -3.96 21.12 5.72
C THR A 323 -5.44 21.26 5.40
N ARG A 324 -5.82 21.10 4.13
CA ARG A 324 -7.23 21.19 3.68
C ARG A 324 -8.09 20.10 4.31
N GLN A 325 -7.55 18.89 4.47
CA GLN A 325 -8.28 17.78 5.10
C GLN A 325 -8.51 18.04 6.60
N LEU A 326 -7.52 18.53 7.35
CA LEU A 326 -7.74 18.89 8.76
C LEU A 326 -8.67 20.09 8.91
N GLU A 327 -8.61 21.05 7.98
CA GLU A 327 -9.58 22.15 7.92
C GLU A 327 -11.00 21.63 7.71
N ALA A 328 -11.20 20.73 6.74
CA ALA A 328 -12.49 20.10 6.48
C ALA A 328 -13.03 19.33 7.68
N ILE A 329 -12.19 18.58 8.39
CA ILE A 329 -12.58 17.90 9.64
C ILE A 329 -12.98 18.92 10.71
N ARG A 330 -12.24 20.02 10.87
CA ARG A 330 -12.57 21.03 11.90
C ARG A 330 -13.88 21.76 11.62
N THR A 331 -14.11 22.12 10.36
CA THR A 331 -15.30 22.89 9.95
C THR A 331 -16.49 22.00 9.64
N GLN A 332 -16.27 20.69 9.50
CA GLN A 332 -17.23 19.71 8.97
C GLN A 332 -17.71 20.05 7.54
N ASP A 333 -16.89 20.78 6.78
CA ASP A 333 -17.10 21.09 5.37
C ASP A 333 -16.03 20.41 4.50
N PHE A 334 -16.42 19.33 3.85
CA PHE A 334 -15.54 18.51 3.03
C PHE A 334 -15.52 18.89 1.54
N SER A 335 -16.18 19.98 1.15
CA SER A 335 -16.30 20.40 -0.27
C SER A 335 -14.95 20.70 -0.95
N ARG A 336 -13.88 20.93 -0.19
CA ARG A 336 -12.53 21.21 -0.70
C ARG A 336 -11.63 19.98 -0.86
N VAL A 337 -12.13 18.81 -0.49
CA VAL A 337 -11.39 17.53 -0.46
C VAL A 337 -12.26 16.36 -0.93
N ASP A 338 -13.48 16.63 -1.40
CA ASP A 338 -14.50 15.64 -1.79
C ASP A 338 -14.18 14.86 -3.07
N ARG A 339 -13.07 15.21 -3.71
CA ARG A 339 -12.50 14.58 -4.90
C ARG A 339 -11.16 13.91 -4.64
N GLU A 340 -10.61 14.04 -3.43
CA GLU A 340 -9.24 13.63 -3.12
C GLU A 340 -9.16 12.55 -2.03
N ILE A 341 -10.04 12.58 -1.02
CA ILE A 341 -9.96 11.67 0.13
C ILE A 341 -10.97 10.53 0.01
N ASP A 342 -10.51 9.28 -0.02
CA ASP A 342 -11.33 8.09 -0.30
C ASP A 342 -12.58 8.01 0.59
N TRP A 343 -12.43 8.11 1.91
CA TRP A 343 -13.59 8.03 2.80
C TRP A 343 -14.58 9.18 2.56
N VAL A 344 -14.12 10.37 2.17
CA VAL A 344 -14.98 11.52 1.85
C VAL A 344 -15.71 11.30 0.52
N ILE A 345 -14.99 10.90 -0.53
CA ILE A 345 -15.54 10.56 -1.86
C ILE A 345 -16.64 9.51 -1.68
N LYS A 346 -16.32 8.44 -0.95
CA LYS A 346 -17.23 7.33 -0.71
C LYS A 346 -18.41 7.73 0.16
N LEU A 347 -18.21 8.49 1.22
CA LEU A 347 -19.30 8.99 2.07
C LEU A 347 -20.31 9.81 1.27
N ASN A 348 -19.82 10.70 0.40
CA ASN A 348 -20.68 11.48 -0.49
C ASN A 348 -21.47 10.61 -1.47
N LEU A 349 -20.84 9.57 -2.01
CA LEU A 349 -21.51 8.59 -2.86
C LEU A 349 -22.58 7.82 -2.08
N LEU A 350 -22.25 7.30 -0.90
CA LEU A 350 -23.13 6.53 -0.05
C LEU A 350 -24.34 7.36 0.40
N ASN A 351 -24.14 8.61 0.84
CA ASN A 351 -25.23 9.49 1.26
C ASN A 351 -26.25 9.72 0.12
N ARG A 352 -25.79 9.92 -1.13
CA ARG A 352 -26.70 10.04 -2.29
C ARG A 352 -27.56 8.79 -2.52
N TYR A 353 -27.03 7.60 -2.21
CA TYR A 353 -27.82 6.37 -2.25
C TYR A 353 -28.71 6.23 -1.00
N ARG A 354 -28.21 6.60 0.17
CA ARG A 354 -28.88 6.52 1.47
C ARG A 354 -30.16 7.36 1.48
N GLU A 355 -30.11 8.57 0.93
CA GLU A 355 -31.27 9.45 0.72
C GLU A 355 -32.38 8.80 -0.11
N ARG A 356 -32.02 7.93 -1.06
CA ARG A 356 -32.98 7.25 -1.96
C ARG A 356 -33.58 5.99 -1.35
N VAL A 357 -32.88 5.35 -0.41
CA VAL A 357 -33.29 4.07 0.20
C VAL A 357 -33.83 4.21 1.62
N GLY A 358 -34.00 5.46 2.12
CA GLY A 358 -34.71 5.74 3.37
C GLY A 358 -33.83 6.03 4.59
N GLU A 359 -32.62 6.59 4.40
CA GLU A 359 -31.73 7.02 5.50
C GLU A 359 -31.17 5.90 6.41
N ASP A 360 -31.21 4.64 5.95
CA ASP A 360 -30.78 3.47 6.73
C ASP A 360 -29.42 2.94 6.27
N TRP A 361 -28.43 2.97 7.19
CA TRP A 361 -27.09 2.42 6.97
C TRP A 361 -27.07 0.90 6.79
N THR A 362 -28.08 0.18 7.25
CA THR A 362 -28.14 -1.28 7.14
C THR A 362 -28.66 -1.76 5.78
N HIS A 363 -29.11 -0.85 4.92
CA HIS A 363 -29.70 -1.21 3.64
C HIS A 363 -28.67 -1.94 2.73
N PRO A 364 -28.96 -3.13 2.18
CA PRO A 364 -28.01 -3.94 1.41
C PRO A 364 -27.38 -3.21 0.21
N LYS A 365 -28.10 -2.24 -0.37
CA LYS A 365 -27.58 -1.40 -1.45
C LYS A 365 -26.33 -0.61 -1.05
N LEU A 366 -26.23 -0.13 0.19
CA LEU A 366 -25.07 0.63 0.65
C LEU A 366 -23.85 -0.27 0.81
N ALA A 367 -24.03 -1.48 1.35
CA ALA A 367 -22.97 -2.49 1.40
C ALA A 367 -22.48 -2.87 -0.02
N GLN A 368 -23.38 -2.96 -0.99
CA GLN A 368 -22.99 -3.19 -2.39
C GLN A 368 -22.18 -2.01 -2.97
N VAL A 369 -22.60 -0.77 -2.73
CA VAL A 369 -21.89 0.44 -3.20
C VAL A 369 -20.53 0.57 -2.53
N ASP A 370 -20.44 0.30 -1.23
CA ASP A 370 -19.19 0.29 -0.47
C ASP A 370 -18.19 -0.70 -1.07
N LEU A 371 -18.60 -1.95 -1.33
CA LEU A 371 -17.73 -2.94 -1.96
C LEU A 371 -17.38 -2.58 -3.42
N ALA A 372 -18.37 -2.15 -4.21
CA ALA A 372 -18.18 -1.81 -5.62
C ALA A 372 -17.31 -0.55 -5.84
N TYR A 373 -17.13 0.30 -4.82
CA TYR A 373 -16.15 1.37 -4.82
C TYR A 373 -14.74 0.86 -5.07
N HIS A 374 -14.42 -0.32 -4.54
CA HIS A 374 -13.09 -0.91 -4.56
C HIS A 374 -12.84 -1.89 -5.70
N ASP A 375 -13.82 -2.13 -6.57
CA ASP A 375 -13.60 -2.94 -7.76
C ASP A 375 -12.64 -2.19 -8.70
N ILE A 376 -11.52 -2.81 -9.02
CA ILE A 376 -10.44 -2.18 -9.78
C ILE A 376 -10.72 -2.11 -11.29
N ARG A 377 -11.70 -2.88 -11.79
CA ARG A 377 -11.98 -3.00 -13.23
C ARG A 377 -12.46 -1.67 -13.84
N PRO A 378 -11.74 -1.09 -14.81
CA PRO A 378 -12.18 0.10 -15.52
C PRO A 378 -13.55 -0.10 -16.20
N GLY A 379 -14.41 0.91 -16.12
CA GLY A 379 -15.77 0.85 -16.69
C GLY A 379 -16.78 0.01 -15.89
N ARG A 380 -16.37 -0.64 -14.80
CA ARG A 380 -17.24 -1.43 -13.91
C ARG A 380 -17.20 -0.93 -12.47
N GLY A 381 -16.01 -0.79 -11.90
CA GLY A 381 -15.84 -0.30 -10.53
C GLY A 381 -16.27 1.14 -10.35
N LEU A 382 -16.83 1.48 -9.19
CA LEU A 382 -17.39 2.81 -8.97
C LEU A 382 -16.30 3.88 -8.90
N PHE A 383 -15.14 3.62 -8.27
CA PHE A 383 -14.04 4.58 -8.27
C PHE A 383 -13.46 4.82 -9.68
N PRO A 384 -13.08 3.79 -10.48
CA PRO A 384 -12.68 4.00 -11.87
C PRO A 384 -13.73 4.74 -12.72
N LEU A 385 -15.02 4.54 -12.47
CA LEU A 385 -16.10 5.29 -13.14
C LEU A 385 -16.16 6.77 -12.72
N LEU A 386 -15.84 7.10 -11.47
CA LEU A 386 -15.73 8.48 -11.01
C LEU A 386 -14.51 9.15 -11.65
N GLU A 387 -13.37 8.46 -11.70
CA GLU A 387 -12.15 8.94 -12.33
C GLU A 387 -12.34 9.22 -13.82
N ALA A 388 -12.92 8.28 -14.57
CA ALA A 388 -13.21 8.46 -16.00
C ALA A 388 -14.15 9.65 -16.30
N ARG A 389 -14.92 10.10 -15.31
CA ARG A 389 -15.81 11.28 -15.41
C ARG A 389 -15.17 12.57 -14.89
N GLY A 390 -13.92 12.52 -14.45
CA GLY A 390 -13.24 13.63 -13.80
C GLY A 390 -13.93 14.05 -12.51
N LEU A 391 -14.51 13.10 -11.75
CA LEU A 391 -15.18 13.36 -10.46
C LEU A 391 -14.26 13.12 -9.25
N VAL A 392 -13.04 12.65 -9.49
CA VAL A 392 -11.95 12.56 -8.52
C VAL A 392 -10.70 13.17 -9.13
N ASP A 393 -9.78 13.61 -8.27
CA ASP A 393 -8.54 14.24 -8.69
C ASP A 393 -7.40 13.23 -8.78
N ARG A 394 -6.42 13.55 -9.61
CA ARG A 394 -5.27 12.71 -9.91
C ARG A 394 -3.99 13.31 -9.37
N TRP A 395 -3.05 12.45 -8.98
CA TRP A 395 -1.70 12.81 -8.57
C TRP A 395 -0.67 12.60 -9.67
N THR A 396 -0.87 11.60 -10.53
CA THR A 396 0.02 11.19 -11.63
C THR A 396 -0.79 11.05 -12.94
N ASP A 397 -0.18 10.50 -13.99
CA ASP A 397 -0.80 10.29 -15.29
C ASP A 397 -0.75 8.82 -15.77
N ASP A 398 -1.60 8.48 -16.75
CA ASP A 398 -1.71 7.11 -17.26
C ASP A 398 -0.46 6.60 -18.00
N ALA A 399 0.34 7.52 -18.54
CA ALA A 399 1.58 7.17 -19.24
C ALA A 399 2.64 6.71 -18.25
N ALA A 400 2.79 7.41 -17.12
CA ALA A 400 3.69 7.04 -16.04
C ALA A 400 3.29 5.70 -15.40
N ILE A 401 2.00 5.47 -15.17
CA ILE A 401 1.50 4.17 -14.67
C ILE A 401 1.75 3.07 -15.71
N GLY A 402 1.49 3.34 -17.00
CA GLY A 402 1.73 2.40 -18.09
C GLY A 402 3.21 2.02 -18.22
N GLN A 403 4.12 2.96 -17.98
CA GLN A 403 5.56 2.67 -17.93
C GLN A 403 5.91 1.78 -16.73
N ALA A 404 5.38 2.07 -15.54
CA ALA A 404 5.64 1.31 -14.32
C ALA A 404 5.10 -0.14 -14.37
N LEU A 405 4.17 -0.45 -15.28
CA LEU A 405 3.70 -1.81 -15.53
C LEU A 405 4.81 -2.73 -16.08
N HIS A 406 5.74 -2.18 -16.86
CA HIS A 406 6.74 -2.96 -17.57
C HIS A 406 8.19 -2.64 -17.18
N ALA A 407 8.45 -1.42 -16.70
CA ALA A 407 9.79 -0.97 -16.32
C ALA A 407 9.94 -0.88 -14.81
N ALA A 408 11.08 -1.36 -14.29
CA ALA A 408 11.42 -1.23 -12.88
C ALA A 408 11.92 0.19 -12.56
N PRO A 409 11.82 0.64 -11.28
CA PRO A 409 12.43 1.89 -10.82
C PRO A 409 13.92 1.96 -11.19
N GLU A 410 14.30 2.95 -12.01
CA GLU A 410 15.69 3.13 -12.48
C GLU A 410 16.65 3.61 -11.38
N THR A 411 16.10 4.12 -10.28
CA THR A 411 16.85 4.75 -9.20
C THR A 411 17.25 3.77 -8.09
N THR A 412 16.66 2.58 -8.03
CA THR A 412 16.87 1.60 -6.95
C THR A 412 17.44 0.30 -7.48
N ARG A 413 17.76 -0.64 -6.59
CA ARG A 413 18.18 -2.00 -6.99
C ARG A 413 17.14 -2.74 -7.83
N ALA A 414 15.88 -2.32 -7.80
CA ALA A 414 14.83 -2.92 -8.62
C ALA A 414 15.17 -2.79 -10.12
N HIS A 415 15.93 -1.75 -10.52
CA HIS A 415 16.46 -1.62 -11.87
C HIS A 415 17.29 -2.85 -12.30
N LEU A 416 18.23 -3.27 -11.44
CA LEU A 416 19.10 -4.43 -11.67
C LEU A 416 18.28 -5.72 -11.75
N ARG A 417 17.32 -5.88 -10.84
CA ARG A 417 16.41 -7.04 -10.83
C ARG A 417 15.57 -7.10 -12.11
N GLY A 418 14.98 -5.98 -12.52
CA GLY A 418 14.15 -5.89 -13.71
C GLY A 418 14.92 -6.22 -14.99
N ARG A 419 16.12 -5.65 -15.16
CA ARG A 419 17.03 -5.98 -16.27
C ARG A 419 17.36 -7.48 -16.31
N PHE A 420 17.69 -8.07 -15.16
CA PHE A 420 18.01 -9.49 -15.06
C PHE A 420 16.83 -10.40 -15.41
N ILE A 421 15.63 -10.10 -14.90
CA ILE A 421 14.42 -10.88 -15.19
C ILE A 421 14.06 -10.76 -16.66
N ALA A 422 14.07 -9.55 -17.23
CA ALA A 422 13.75 -9.34 -18.64
C ALA A 422 14.70 -10.11 -19.57
N ALA A 423 16.01 -10.03 -19.34
CA ALA A 423 17.00 -10.77 -20.11
C ALA A 423 16.82 -12.30 -19.97
N ALA A 424 16.54 -12.78 -18.75
CA ALA A 424 16.29 -14.20 -18.54
C ALA A 424 15.02 -14.69 -19.26
N GLU A 425 13.95 -13.88 -19.27
CA GLU A 425 12.72 -14.20 -20.00
C GLU A 425 12.93 -14.23 -21.52
N GLU A 426 13.69 -13.28 -22.07
CA GLU A 426 14.01 -13.24 -23.50
C GLU A 426 14.82 -14.46 -23.95
N LEU A 427 15.75 -14.91 -23.11
CA LEU A 427 16.66 -16.02 -23.41
C LEU A 427 16.13 -17.40 -22.99
N GLY A 428 14.98 -17.48 -22.32
CA GLY A 428 14.47 -18.73 -21.73
C GLY A 428 15.37 -19.28 -20.62
N ALA A 429 16.18 -18.42 -19.97
CA ALA A 429 17.19 -18.86 -19.02
C ALA A 429 16.57 -19.27 -17.67
N PRO A 430 17.01 -20.39 -17.06
CA PRO A 430 16.49 -20.82 -15.78
C PRO A 430 17.11 -19.99 -14.64
N VAL A 431 16.36 -19.03 -14.12
CA VAL A 431 16.80 -18.14 -13.05
C VAL A 431 15.97 -18.26 -11.78
N THR A 432 16.51 -17.77 -10.67
CA THR A 432 15.80 -17.59 -9.40
C THR A 432 16.15 -16.24 -8.83
N THR A 433 15.14 -15.51 -8.38
CA THR A 433 15.29 -14.15 -7.86
C THR A 433 14.56 -13.99 -6.54
N ASP A 434 15.15 -13.23 -5.64
CA ASP A 434 14.45 -12.65 -4.49
C ASP A 434 14.77 -11.14 -4.38
N TRP A 435 14.42 -10.50 -3.25
CA TRP A 435 14.67 -9.08 -3.04
C TRP A 435 16.17 -8.71 -3.09
N VAL A 436 17.06 -9.61 -2.66
CA VAL A 436 18.51 -9.38 -2.52
C VAL A 436 19.36 -10.31 -3.40
N HIS A 437 18.89 -11.45 -3.86
CA HIS A 437 19.64 -12.41 -4.67
C HIS A 437 19.14 -12.47 -6.11
N LEU A 438 20.09 -12.40 -7.05
CA LEU A 438 19.88 -12.77 -8.45
C LEU A 438 20.71 -14.02 -8.75
N LYS A 439 20.06 -15.09 -9.18
CA LYS A 439 20.71 -16.39 -9.42
C LYS A 439 20.38 -16.95 -10.80
N VAL A 440 21.41 -17.34 -11.53
CA VAL A 440 21.31 -18.21 -12.71
C VAL A 440 21.50 -19.66 -12.25
N ASN A 441 20.62 -20.57 -12.64
CA ASN A 441 20.62 -21.95 -12.13
C ASN A 441 21.45 -22.92 -12.99
N ALA A 442 21.58 -22.65 -14.28
CA ALA A 442 22.29 -23.50 -15.24
C ALA A 442 22.90 -22.62 -16.36
N PRO A 443 23.87 -23.11 -17.16
CA PRO A 443 24.55 -24.41 -17.03
C PRO A 443 25.42 -24.50 -15.77
N GLU A 444 26.14 -23.45 -15.41
CA GLU A 444 26.81 -23.31 -14.12
C GLU A 444 26.07 -22.30 -13.23
N PRO A 445 25.79 -22.63 -11.97
CA PRO A 445 25.12 -21.71 -11.05
C PRO A 445 25.98 -20.46 -10.76
N ARG A 446 25.38 -19.28 -10.91
CA ARG A 446 25.99 -17.99 -10.52
C ARG A 446 25.00 -17.20 -9.68
N VAL A 447 25.50 -16.51 -8.65
CA VAL A 447 24.67 -15.70 -7.74
C VAL A 447 25.32 -14.35 -7.48
N VAL A 448 24.50 -13.31 -7.45
CA VAL A 448 24.88 -11.95 -7.06
C VAL A 448 23.94 -11.50 -5.94
N GLU A 449 24.51 -10.87 -4.91
CA GLU A 449 23.79 -10.33 -3.76
C GLU A 449 23.78 -8.79 -3.79
N LEU A 450 22.59 -8.19 -3.68
CA LEU A 450 22.26 -6.77 -3.80
C LEU A 450 21.79 -6.21 -2.45
N LEU A 451 22.74 -6.07 -1.50
CA LEU A 451 22.46 -5.63 -0.13
C LEU A 451 22.14 -4.14 0.01
N ASP A 452 22.57 -3.30 -0.94
CA ASP A 452 22.27 -1.88 -0.92
C ASP A 452 21.06 -1.59 -1.84
N PRO A 453 19.88 -1.28 -1.27
CA PRO A 453 18.68 -1.07 -2.07
C PRO A 453 18.71 0.25 -2.88
N PHE A 454 19.64 1.16 -2.57
CA PHE A 454 19.80 2.44 -3.26
C PHE A 454 20.70 2.37 -4.50
N GLN A 455 21.36 1.24 -4.76
CA GLN A 455 22.32 1.07 -5.86
C GLN A 455 21.61 0.51 -7.11
N PRO A 456 21.44 1.32 -8.18
CA PRO A 456 20.86 0.86 -9.44
C PRO A 456 21.90 0.28 -10.40
N VAL A 457 23.19 0.34 -10.08
CA VAL A 457 24.30 -0.12 -10.92
C VAL A 457 25.20 -1.07 -10.13
N ASP A 458 25.60 -2.18 -10.76
CA ASP A 458 26.50 -3.17 -10.16
C ASP A 458 27.18 -3.99 -11.27
N GLU A 459 28.50 -3.87 -11.40
CA GLU A 459 29.29 -4.58 -12.43
C GLU A 459 29.12 -6.11 -12.36
N ARG A 460 28.83 -6.65 -11.17
CA ARG A 460 28.59 -8.09 -10.99
C ARG A 460 27.31 -8.53 -11.68
N VAL A 461 26.30 -7.66 -11.76
CA VAL A 461 25.05 -7.91 -12.50
C VAL A 461 25.30 -7.80 -14.00
N ASP A 462 26.11 -6.84 -14.46
CA ASP A 462 26.47 -6.75 -15.88
C ASP A 462 27.23 -8.01 -16.34
N HIS A 463 28.14 -8.54 -15.52
CA HIS A 463 28.77 -9.85 -15.78
C HIS A 463 27.78 -11.03 -15.77
N LEU A 464 26.73 -10.95 -14.95
CA LEU A 464 25.68 -11.98 -14.89
C LEU A 464 24.81 -11.94 -16.14
N LEU A 465 24.50 -10.75 -16.66
CA LEU A 465 23.78 -10.54 -17.91
C LEU A 465 24.60 -11.02 -19.11
N ALA A 466 25.87 -10.65 -19.19
CA ALA A 466 26.78 -11.15 -20.23
C ALA A 466 26.88 -12.68 -20.21
N TYR A 467 26.92 -13.28 -19.01
CA TYR A 467 26.91 -14.74 -18.87
C TYR A 467 25.61 -15.38 -19.41
N LEU A 468 24.45 -14.75 -19.23
CA LEU A 468 23.21 -15.22 -19.85
C LEU A 468 23.33 -15.21 -21.38
N GLU A 469 23.79 -14.11 -21.96
CA GLU A 469 23.94 -13.96 -23.42
C GLU A 469 24.94 -14.97 -24.00
N GLU A 470 26.11 -15.15 -23.36
CA GLU A 470 27.14 -16.10 -23.77
C GLU A 470 26.65 -17.55 -23.76
N ASN A 471 25.66 -17.87 -22.92
CA ASN A 471 25.12 -19.22 -22.76
C ASN A 471 23.71 -19.38 -23.36
N ALA A 472 23.25 -18.43 -24.18
CA ALA A 472 21.92 -18.44 -24.78
C ALA A 472 21.57 -19.75 -25.49
N ASP A 473 22.54 -20.34 -26.22
CA ASP A 473 22.36 -21.61 -26.93
C ASP A 473 22.10 -22.80 -25.99
N ALA A 474 22.49 -22.71 -24.71
CA ALA A 474 22.36 -23.77 -23.72
C ALA A 474 20.98 -23.82 -23.05
N TYR A 475 20.19 -22.75 -23.10
CA TYR A 475 18.88 -22.67 -22.44
C TYR A 475 17.77 -23.37 -23.22
N GLY A 476 18.03 -23.68 -24.49
CA GLY A 476 17.02 -24.17 -25.43
C GLY A 476 16.10 -23.02 -25.84
N ARG A 477 15.81 -22.90 -27.13
CA ARG A 477 14.76 -21.98 -27.58
C ARG A 477 13.43 -22.51 -27.06
N VAL A 478 12.77 -21.74 -26.18
CA VAL A 478 11.40 -21.98 -25.74
C VAL A 478 10.46 -21.91 -26.95
#